data_AF-F3CDM7-F1
#
_entry.id   AF-F3CDM7-F1
#
_cell.length_a   1.000
_cell.length_b   1.000
_cell.length_c   1.000
_cell.angle_alpha   90.00
_cell.angle_beta   90.00
_cell.angle_gamma   90.00
#
_symmetry.space_group_name_H-M   'P 1'
#
loop_
_entity.id
_entity.type
_entity.pdbx_description
1 polymer ?
#
loop_
_entity_poly.entity_id
_entity_poly.type
_entity_poly.pdbx_seq_one_letter_code
_entity_poly.pdbx_strand_id
1 'polypeptide(L)' 'MFAMTSDLEMHGRYPTAYRQGMQRRLDDRWLVEYQSANAYTIRLKDGLSYRVTPLNDESMP' A
#
# COMPACT_ATOMS: atom_id res chain seq x y z
N MET A 1 10.29 0.60 -3.23
CA MET A 1 9.08 1.17 -2.57
C MET A 1 7.95 0.16 -2.70
N PHE A 2 7.61 -0.56 -1.63
CA PHE A 2 6.69 -1.72 -1.67
C PHE A 2 5.29 -1.35 -2.21
N ALA A 3 4.69 -0.27 -1.70
CA ALA A 3 3.33 0.15 -2.07
C ALA A 3 3.15 0.53 -3.56
N MET A 4 4.21 0.94 -4.26
CA MET A 4 4.14 1.29 -5.69
C MET A 4 4.63 0.18 -6.62
N THR A 5 4.99 -1.00 -6.09
CA THR A 5 5.51 -2.08 -6.91
C THR A 5 4.38 -2.69 -7.73
N SER A 6 4.60 -2.86 -9.03
CA SER A 6 3.66 -3.53 -9.92
C SER A 6 3.43 -4.98 -9.47
N ASP A 7 2.26 -5.55 -9.79
CA ASP A 7 1.95 -6.93 -9.41
C ASP A 7 2.97 -7.93 -10.00
N LEU A 8 3.42 -7.67 -11.23
CA LEU A 8 4.42 -8.47 -11.94
C LEU A 8 5.78 -8.48 -11.24
N GLU A 9 6.23 -7.33 -10.72
CA GLU A 9 7.51 -7.23 -10.01
C GLU A 9 7.41 -7.61 -8.52
N MET A 10 6.19 -7.68 -7.97
CA MET A 10 5.97 -7.91 -6.54
C MET A 10 6.54 -9.25 -6.10
N HIS A 11 6.25 -10.33 -6.82
CA HIS A 11 6.70 -11.67 -6.43
C HIS A 11 8.22 -11.83 -6.48
N GLY A 12 8.89 -11.18 -7.44
CA GLY A 12 10.35 -11.23 -7.57
C GLY A 12 11.09 -10.37 -6.54
N ARG A 13 10.54 -9.22 -6.17
CA ARG A 13 11.16 -8.29 -5.20
C ARG A 13 10.79 -8.58 -3.75
N TYR A 14 9.58 -9.12 -3.54
CA TYR A 14 8.97 -9.32 -2.24
C TYR A 14 8.32 -10.71 -2.20
N PRO A 15 9.13 -11.79 -2.15
CA PRO A 15 8.62 -13.16 -2.25
C PRO A 15 7.70 -13.56 -1.08
N THR A 16 7.83 -12.92 0.08
CA THR A 16 6.96 -13.12 1.25
C THR A 16 5.72 -12.21 1.24
N ALA A 17 5.62 -11.29 0.27
CA ALA A 17 4.46 -10.43 0.16
C ALA A 17 3.28 -11.20 -0.42
N TYR A 18 2.11 -10.95 0.15
CA TYR A 18 0.86 -11.50 -0.34
C TYR A 18 -0.18 -10.40 -0.49
N ARG A 19 -1.12 -10.65 -1.40
CA ARG A 19 -2.22 -9.75 -1.70
C ARG A 19 -3.53 -10.41 -1.35
N GLN A 20 -4.39 -9.69 -0.65
CA GLN A 20 -5.76 -10.07 -0.34
C GLN A 20 -6.69 -8.94 -0.80
N GLY A 21 -7.25 -9.08 -2.01
CA GLY A 21 -8.10 -8.06 -2.62
C GLY A 21 -7.36 -6.73 -2.82
N MET A 22 -7.84 -5.69 -2.12
CA MET A 22 -7.24 -4.35 -2.11
C MET A 22 -6.19 -4.16 -1.00
N GLN A 23 -5.80 -5.22 -0.30
CA GLN A 23 -4.75 -5.17 0.71
C GLN A 23 -3.51 -5.93 0.24
N ARG A 24 -2.33 -5.39 0.54
CA ARG A 24 -1.05 -6.08 0.41
C ARG A 24 -0.35 -6.11 1.75
N ARG A 25 0.21 -7.26 2.11
CA ARG A 25 1.02 -7.40 3.30
C ARG A 25 2.41 -7.86 2.92
N LEU A 26 3.40 -7.30 3.61
CA LEU A 26 4.77 -7.74 3.56
C LEU A 26 5.21 -8.01 4.99
N ASP A 27 5.42 -9.29 5.26
CA ASP A 27 5.66 -9.83 6.59
C ASP A 27 4.57 -9.36 7.58
N ASP A 28 4.90 -9.27 8.86
CA ASP A 28 4.03 -8.76 9.93
C ASP A 28 4.15 -7.23 10.12
N ARG A 29 4.97 -6.56 9.28
CA ARG A 29 5.35 -5.16 9.51
C ARG A 29 4.57 -4.18 8.64
N TRP A 30 4.31 -4.55 7.39
CA TRP A 30 3.74 -3.65 6.39
C TRP A 30 2.37 -4.14 5.94
N LEU A 31 1.35 -3.31 6.14
CA LEU A 31 0.04 -3.48 5.54
C LEU A 31 -0.24 -2.26 4.67
N VAL A 32 -0.51 -2.48 3.38
CA VAL A 32 -0.92 -1.46 2.43
C VAL A 32 -2.35 -1.72 2.02
N GLU A 33 -3.22 -0.74 2.20
CA GLU A 33 -4.62 -0.80 1.83
C GLU A 33 -4.88 0.20 0.70
N TYR A 34 -5.22 -0.30 -0.48
CA TYR A 34 -5.46 0.52 -1.65
C TYR A 34 -6.92 0.93 -1.72
N GLN A 35 -7.19 2.23 -1.84
CA GLN A 35 -8.47 2.72 -2.30
C GLN A 35 -8.48 2.80 -3.84
N SER A 36 -7.35 3.19 -4.43
CA SER A 36 -7.08 3.25 -5.87
C SER A 36 -5.59 3.01 -6.14
N ALA A 37 -5.17 2.96 -7.41
CA ALA A 37 -3.74 2.83 -7.75
C ALA A 37 -2.87 3.98 -7.18
N ASN A 38 -3.44 5.18 -7.03
CA ASN A 38 -2.75 6.39 -6.57
C ASN A 38 -3.19 6.85 -5.17
N ALA A 39 -4.10 6.10 -4.52
CA ALA A 39 -4.62 6.43 -3.19
C ALA A 39 -4.57 5.18 -2.31
N TYR A 40 -3.75 5.22 -1.27
CA TYR A 40 -3.56 4.08 -0.37
C TYR A 40 -3.11 4.50 1.02
N THR A 41 -3.40 3.64 1.99
CA THR A 41 -2.94 3.77 3.38
C THR A 41 -1.89 2.72 3.66
N ILE A 42 -0.77 3.13 4.28
CA ILE A 42 0.25 2.24 4.80
C ILE A 42 0.10 2.20 6.32
N ARG A 43 -0.16 1.02 6.86
CA ARG A 43 -0.14 0.74 8.30
C ARG A 43 1.10 -0.04 8.66
N LEU A 44 1.78 0.41 9.70
CA LEU A 44 2.93 -0.25 10.30
C LEU A 44 2.53 -0.95 11.59
N LYS A 45 3.26 -2.01 11.93
CA LYS A 45 3.06 -2.78 13.17
C LYS A 45 3.02 -1.90 14.44
N ASP A 46 3.82 -0.84 14.48
CA ASP A 46 3.92 0.08 15.62
C ASP A 46 2.73 1.07 15.74
N GLY A 47 1.64 0.86 14.99
CA GLY A 47 0.45 1.70 15.00
C GLY A 47 0.53 2.95 14.11
N LEU A 48 1.69 3.23 13.52
CA LEU A 48 1.86 4.31 12.56
C LEU A 48 1.05 4.06 11.29
N SER A 49 0.31 5.06 10.85
CA SER A 49 -0.51 5.02 9.64
C SER A 49 -0.22 6.24 8.77
N TYR A 50 0.15 6.00 7.52
CA TYR A 50 0.43 7.03 6.51
C TYR A 50 -0.60 6.91 5.40
N ARG A 51 -1.19 8.04 5.02
CA ARG A 51 -2.13 8.11 3.89
C ARG A 51 -1.45 8.81 2.72
N VAL A 52 -1.48 8.17 1.56
CA VAL A 52 -1.01 8.72 0.29
C VAL A 52 -2.23 8.99 -0.57
N THR A 53 -2.39 10.23 -1.02
CA THR A 53 -3.43 10.66 -1.95
C THR A 53 -2.81 11.50 -3.06
N PRO A 54 -3.44 11.54 -4.25
CA PRO A 54 -3.09 12.51 -5.26
C PRO A 54 -3.24 13.94 -4.71
N LEU A 55 -2.36 14.85 -5.12
CA LEU A 55 -2.43 16.25 -4.69
C LEU A 55 -3.69 16.98 -5.21
N ASN A 56 -4.26 16.52 -6.33
CA ASN A 56 -5.48 17.11 -6.91
C ASN A 56 -6.77 16.74 -6.17
N ASP A 57 -6.71 15.95 -5.08
CA ASP A 57 -7.88 15.69 -4.22
C ASP A 57 -8.11 16.83 -3.20
N GLU A 58 -7.33 17.91 -3.26
CA GLU A 58 -7.61 19.18 -2.56
C GLU A 58 -8.75 19.95 -3.24
N SER A 59 -9.91 19.32 -3.40
CA SER A 59 -11.17 19.97 -3.79
C SER A 59 -12.34 19.02 -3.55
N MET A 60 -12.85 18.99 -2.32
CA MET A 60 -14.24 19.34 -2.01
C MET A 60 -14.52 19.13 -0.51
N PRO A 61 -14.81 20.20 0.26
CA PRO A 61 -15.45 20.09 1.58
C PRO A 61 -16.89 19.57 1.49
#